data_AF-A0A5C6ATN7-F1
#
_entry.id   AF-A0A5C6ATN7-F1
#
_cell.length_a   1.000
_cell.length_b   1.000
_cell.length_c   1.000
_cell.angle_alpha   90.00
_cell.angle_beta   90.00
_cell.angle_gamma   90.00
#
_symmetry.space_group_name_H-M   'P 1'
#
loop_
_entity.id
_entity.type
_entity.pdbx_description
1 polymer ?
#
loop_
_entity_poly.entity_id
_entity_poly.type
_entity_poly.pdbx_seq_one_letter_code
_entity_poly.pdbx_strand_id
1 'polypeptide(L)'
;MCIFSPSLSVSTPICDRDAEKTLSYTAATTDNYTLAAHVYRCHHSGSCETVKKTSPCPIRGRSLTTLSRPSPTARPATRAAVPVSTCSRDDIRILAETLVDEPPNLIAAALSLAPATITNAVLREWSIPKRIQVIRELSQLKRLDRQTSLCLLAGLSEKIQSAKRQRELDRSNSAHLANILGYCDEPTKQRMLRRLSVDDPELLPRVAPQVFLFSEIVHLNDKQLATLLRHIDIGTLAIAMQRTSTETFSRVIALLTPHGAWKLSEEMEYQHASTAKEIADARGTIGKIARDLGLHSISDHVTA
;
A
#
# COMPACT_ATOMS: atom_id res chain seq x y z
N MET A 1 18.62 -6.69 -42.59
CA MET A 1 19.42 -5.89 -41.64
C MET A 1 18.48 -5.40 -40.55
N CYS A 2 18.57 -6.00 -39.36
CA CYS A 2 18.21 -5.46 -38.04
C CYS A 2 18.38 -6.62 -37.02
N ILE A 3 19.34 -6.40 -36.13
CA ILE A 3 19.79 -7.22 -35.01
C ILE A 3 18.74 -7.16 -33.91
N PHE A 4 18.48 -8.25 -33.16
CA PHE A 4 18.22 -8.19 -31.70
C PHE A 4 18.21 -9.59 -31.08
N SER A 5 19.20 -9.86 -30.24
CA SER A 5 19.18 -10.95 -29.25
C SER A 5 18.06 -10.76 -28.24
N PRO A 6 17.60 -11.84 -27.58
CA PRO A 6 17.41 -11.73 -26.15
C PRO A 6 18.02 -12.93 -25.42
N SER A 7 19.03 -12.62 -24.62
CA SER A 7 19.37 -13.33 -23.39
C SER A 7 18.14 -13.39 -22.49
N LEU A 8 17.49 -14.56 -22.40
CA LEU A 8 16.55 -14.86 -21.33
C LEU A 8 17.35 -15.13 -20.05
N SER A 9 17.46 -14.12 -19.18
CA SER A 9 17.85 -14.29 -17.79
C SER A 9 16.75 -15.07 -17.07
N VAL A 10 16.94 -16.38 -16.93
CA VAL A 10 16.18 -17.20 -16.00
C VAL A 10 16.58 -16.77 -14.60
N SER A 11 15.71 -16.03 -13.91
CA SER A 11 15.85 -15.73 -12.49
C SER A 11 15.72 -17.04 -11.71
N THR A 12 16.82 -17.52 -11.15
CA THR A 12 16.80 -18.63 -10.18
C THR A 12 16.09 -18.15 -8.91
N PRO A 13 15.06 -18.86 -8.41
CA PRO A 13 14.46 -18.50 -7.14
C PRO A 13 15.40 -18.90 -5.99
N ILE A 14 15.58 -17.96 -5.06
CA ILE A 14 16.30 -18.12 -3.80
C ILE A 14 15.60 -19.21 -2.99
N CYS A 15 16.35 -20.25 -2.64
CA CYS A 15 15.87 -21.42 -1.91
C CYS A 15 15.76 -21.06 -0.42
N ASP A 16 14.55 -20.80 0.07
CA ASP A 16 14.27 -20.65 1.50
C ASP A 16 14.30 -22.04 2.15
N ARG A 17 15.15 -22.21 3.17
CA ARG A 17 15.34 -23.50 3.86
C ARG A 17 14.02 -23.87 4.57
N ASP A 18 13.64 -25.14 4.43
CA ASP A 18 12.64 -25.84 5.27
C ASP A 18 11.18 -25.97 4.78
N ALA A 19 10.92 -26.08 3.46
CA ALA A 19 9.63 -26.60 2.99
C ALA A 19 9.73 -27.45 1.71
N GLU A 20 9.25 -28.70 1.76
CA GLU A 20 8.91 -29.49 0.57
C GLU A 20 7.79 -28.78 -0.22
N LYS A 21 8.15 -27.86 -1.12
CA LYS A 21 7.17 -27.21 -2.01
C LYS A 21 7.15 -27.91 -3.36
N THR A 22 6.00 -28.49 -3.69
CA THR A 22 5.71 -28.95 -5.05
C THR A 22 5.35 -27.73 -5.88
N LEU A 23 6.28 -27.26 -6.73
CA LEU A 23 6.03 -26.14 -7.65
C LEU A 23 5.62 -26.70 -9.02
N SER A 24 4.36 -26.50 -9.39
CA SER A 24 3.87 -26.75 -10.75
C SER A 24 3.91 -25.45 -11.57
N TYR A 25 4.67 -25.44 -12.67
CA TYR A 25 4.63 -24.37 -13.66
C TYR A 25 3.93 -24.85 -14.93
N THR A 26 3.09 -23.99 -15.51
CA THR A 26 2.55 -24.15 -16.86
C THR A 26 3.25 -23.15 -17.78
N ALA A 27 4.09 -23.65 -18.69
CA ALA A 27 4.62 -22.84 -19.77
C ALA A 27 3.61 -22.86 -20.93
N ALA A 28 3.09 -21.70 -21.32
CA ALA A 28 2.27 -21.55 -22.51
C ALA A 28 3.15 -21.03 -23.64
N THR A 29 3.52 -21.90 -24.59
CA THR A 29 4.06 -21.46 -25.88
C THR A 29 2.90 -21.24 -26.85
N THR A 30 2.90 -20.10 -27.52
CA THR A 30 1.99 -19.78 -28.62
C THR A 30 2.33 -20.66 -29.81
N ASP A 31 1.70 -21.84 -29.87
CA ASP A 31 1.13 -22.49 -31.05
C ASP A 31 0.85 -23.96 -30.73
N ASN A 32 -0.43 -24.34 -30.81
CA ASN A 32 -1.01 -25.67 -30.58
C ASN A 32 -0.87 -26.27 -29.16
N TYR A 33 -2.03 -26.59 -28.58
CA TYR A 33 -2.22 -27.07 -27.22
C TYR A 33 -1.49 -28.40 -26.93
N THR A 34 -0.35 -28.32 -26.25
CA THR A 34 0.23 -29.42 -25.45
C THR A 34 0.66 -28.89 -24.09
N LEU A 35 -0.14 -29.18 -23.06
CA LEU A 35 0.22 -28.94 -21.66
C LEU A 35 1.17 -30.05 -21.19
N ALA A 36 2.47 -29.76 -21.13
CA ALA A 36 3.43 -30.61 -20.42
C ALA A 36 3.68 -30.03 -19.03
N ALA A 37 3.20 -30.71 -17.98
CA ALA A 37 3.53 -30.39 -16.61
C ALA A 37 4.80 -31.14 -16.20
N HIS A 38 5.85 -30.41 -15.81
CA HIS A 38 7.07 -30.99 -15.25
C HIS A 38 7.07 -30.81 -13.74
N VAL A 39 7.26 -31.92 -13.00
CA VAL A 39 7.40 -31.91 -11.54
C VAL A 39 8.87 -32.12 -11.20
N TYR A 40 9.45 -31.17 -10.47
CA TYR A 40 10.83 -31.22 -9.98
C TYR A 40 10.84 -31.48 -8.48
N ARG A 41 11.82 -32.26 -8.01
CA ARG A 41 12.13 -32.45 -6.58
C ARG A 41 13.56 -31.98 -6.37
N CYS A 42 13.77 -31.08 -5.40
CA CYS A 42 15.10 -30.59 -5.05
C CYS A 42 15.59 -31.25 -3.76
N HIS A 43 16.84 -31.70 -3.76
CA HIS A 43 17.51 -32.30 -2.60
C HIS A 43 18.32 -31.26 -1.82
N HIS A 44 18.57 -31.52 -0.54
CA HIS A 44 19.34 -30.64 0.37
C HIS A 44 20.78 -30.32 -0.12
N SER A 45 21.30 -31.06 -1.09
CA SER A 45 22.61 -30.85 -1.72
C SER A 45 22.61 -29.82 -2.87
N GLY A 46 21.47 -29.17 -3.17
CA GLY A 46 21.38 -28.15 -4.22
C GLY A 46 21.26 -28.71 -5.65
N SER A 47 21.01 -30.02 -5.80
CA SER A 47 20.65 -30.65 -7.08
C SER A 47 19.13 -30.81 -7.20
N CYS A 48 18.57 -30.50 -8.37
CA CYS A 48 17.15 -30.71 -8.67
C CYS A 48 17.01 -31.78 -9.76
N GLU A 49 16.17 -32.79 -9.49
CA GLU A 49 15.94 -33.94 -10.37
C GLU A 49 14.49 -33.92 -10.88
N THR A 50 14.28 -34.25 -12.16
CA THR A 50 12.93 -34.36 -12.75
C THR A 50 12.30 -35.69 -12.36
N VAL A 51 11.17 -35.68 -11.62
CA VAL A 51 10.63 -36.91 -11.03
C VAL A 51 9.65 -37.65 -11.95
N LYS A 52 9.02 -37.02 -12.95
CA LYS A 52 8.17 -37.71 -13.94
C LYS A 52 8.03 -36.91 -15.25
N LYS A 53 8.28 -37.57 -16.39
CA LYS A 53 7.78 -37.14 -17.72
C LYS A 53 6.49 -37.90 -18.00
N THR A 54 5.33 -37.26 -17.98
CA THR A 54 4.11 -37.89 -18.50
C THR A 54 4.16 -37.85 -20.02
N SER A 55 4.18 -39.03 -20.66
CA SER A 55 4.10 -39.18 -22.11
C SER A 55 2.72 -38.77 -22.66
N PRO A 56 2.62 -38.34 -23.93
CA PRO A 56 1.34 -37.94 -24.52
C PRO A 56 0.48 -39.16 -24.84
N CYS A 57 -0.80 -39.11 -24.46
CA CYS A 57 -1.78 -40.16 -24.75
C CYS A 57 -2.28 -40.05 -26.21
N PRO A 58 -2.26 -41.12 -27.03
CA PRO A 58 -2.79 -41.08 -28.39
C PRO A 58 -4.30 -41.35 -28.40
N ILE A 59 -5.09 -40.42 -28.90
CA ILE A 59 -6.55 -40.60 -29.05
C ILE A 59 -6.79 -41.51 -30.28
N ARG A 60 -7.02 -42.81 -30.06
CA ARG A 60 -7.61 -43.73 -31.06
C ARG A 60 -9.12 -43.82 -30.87
N GLY A 61 -9.84 -43.75 -31.99
CA GLY A 61 -11.28 -43.61 -32.05
C GLY A 61 -12.10 -44.66 -31.32
N ARG A 62 -13.21 -44.21 -30.74
CA ARG A 62 -14.37 -45.03 -30.42
C ARG A 62 -15.64 -44.22 -30.68
N SER A 63 -16.58 -44.88 -31.34
CA SER A 63 -17.89 -44.40 -31.79
C SER A 63 -18.69 -43.72 -30.69
N LEU A 64 -19.19 -42.51 -30.95
CA LEU A 64 -20.17 -41.81 -30.11
C LEU A 64 -21.56 -42.06 -30.68
N THR A 65 -22.22 -43.11 -30.20
CA THR A 65 -23.68 -43.26 -30.31
C THR A 65 -24.24 -43.29 -28.90
N THR A 66 -24.73 -42.14 -28.45
CA THR A 66 -25.95 -41.91 -27.64
C THR A 66 -25.89 -40.49 -27.10
N LEU A 67 -26.67 -39.62 -27.74
CA LEU A 67 -26.98 -38.28 -27.30
C LEU A 67 -27.64 -38.33 -25.93
N SER A 68 -26.93 -37.91 -24.88
CA SER A 68 -27.57 -37.40 -23.68
C SER A 68 -27.31 -35.90 -23.59
N ARG A 69 -28.40 -35.15 -23.71
CA ARG A 69 -28.47 -33.70 -23.84
C ARG A 69 -28.06 -33.05 -22.51
N PRO A 70 -27.02 -32.19 -22.45
CA PRO A 70 -26.78 -31.41 -21.24
C PRO A 70 -27.71 -30.19 -21.20
N SER A 71 -28.26 -29.95 -20.02
CA SER A 71 -29.11 -28.82 -19.61
C SER A 71 -28.47 -27.45 -19.88
N PRO A 72 -29.25 -26.41 -20.27
CA PRO A 72 -28.71 -25.11 -20.64
C PRO A 72 -28.56 -24.19 -19.42
N THR A 73 -27.62 -24.48 -18.52
CA THR A 73 -27.28 -23.54 -17.43
C THR A 73 -25.79 -23.61 -17.09
N ALA A 74 -24.96 -23.16 -18.02
CA ALA A 74 -23.60 -22.73 -17.68
C ALA A 74 -23.29 -21.51 -18.53
N ARG A 75 -23.77 -20.34 -18.09
CA ARG A 75 -23.18 -19.07 -18.52
C ARG A 75 -21.69 -19.17 -18.19
N PRO A 76 -20.77 -18.91 -19.14
CA PRO A 76 -19.37 -18.74 -18.77
C PRO A 76 -19.33 -17.58 -17.78
N ALA A 77 -18.73 -17.82 -16.60
CA ALA A 77 -18.49 -16.79 -15.61
C ALA A 77 -17.61 -15.72 -16.26
N THR A 78 -18.26 -14.74 -16.88
CA THR A 78 -17.61 -13.51 -17.30
C THR A 78 -17.19 -12.89 -15.98
N ARG A 79 -15.88 -12.88 -15.66
CA ARG A 79 -15.34 -12.10 -14.53
C ARG A 79 -15.97 -10.73 -14.68
N ALA A 80 -16.90 -10.41 -13.78
CA ALA A 80 -17.59 -9.15 -13.81
C ALA A 80 -16.53 -8.08 -13.64
N ALA A 81 -16.22 -7.37 -14.74
CA ALA A 81 -15.51 -6.11 -14.66
C ALA A 81 -16.24 -5.32 -13.57
N VAL A 82 -15.50 -4.84 -12.55
CA VAL A 82 -16.08 -4.00 -11.50
C VAL A 82 -16.85 -2.91 -12.22
N PRO A 83 -18.19 -2.89 -12.15
CA PRO A 83 -18.93 -1.88 -12.86
C PRO A 83 -18.53 -0.58 -12.19
N VAL A 84 -18.15 0.41 -13.00
CA VAL A 84 -17.76 1.75 -12.57
C VAL A 84 -18.86 2.43 -11.74
N SER A 85 -20.03 1.78 -11.55
CA SER A 85 -21.16 2.19 -10.73
C SER A 85 -20.94 2.28 -9.22
N THR A 86 -19.86 1.72 -8.67
CA THR A 86 -19.58 1.76 -7.21
C THR A 86 -18.14 2.19 -6.94
N CYS A 87 -17.79 3.43 -7.28
CA CYS A 87 -16.50 4.03 -6.89
C CYS A 87 -16.64 4.79 -5.56
N SER A 88 -15.71 4.54 -4.63
CA SER A 88 -15.54 5.34 -3.42
C SER A 88 -14.93 6.70 -3.75
N ARG A 89 -14.95 7.66 -2.81
CA ARG A 89 -14.32 8.99 -3.04
C ARG A 89 -12.83 8.88 -3.36
N ASP A 90 -12.12 7.97 -2.71
CA ASP A 90 -10.69 7.75 -2.98
C ASP A 90 -10.46 7.19 -4.39
N ASP A 91 -11.37 6.34 -4.88
CA ASP A 91 -11.32 5.80 -6.23
C ASP A 91 -11.48 6.90 -7.29
N ILE A 92 -12.33 7.91 -7.01
CA ILE A 92 -12.54 9.06 -7.90
C ILE A 92 -11.26 9.88 -8.04
N ARG A 93 -10.55 10.12 -6.93
CA ARG A 93 -9.26 10.85 -6.94
C ARG A 93 -8.18 10.08 -7.68
N ILE A 94 -8.04 8.78 -7.40
CA ILE A 94 -7.10 7.90 -8.11
C ILE A 94 -7.41 7.92 -9.61
N LEU A 95 -8.68 7.76 -9.97
CA LEU A 95 -9.12 7.77 -11.35
C LEU A 95 -8.81 9.12 -12.02
N ALA A 96 -9.10 10.23 -11.35
CA ALA A 96 -8.82 11.57 -11.86
C ALA A 96 -7.33 11.75 -12.16
N GLU A 97 -6.44 11.39 -11.24
CA GLU A 97 -4.98 11.48 -11.43
C GLU A 97 -4.50 10.58 -12.57
N THR A 98 -4.91 9.31 -12.60
CA THR A 98 -4.48 8.38 -13.66
C THR A 98 -4.94 8.79 -15.05
N LEU A 99 -6.07 9.49 -15.17
CA LEU A 99 -6.62 9.94 -16.44
C LEU A 99 -6.08 11.32 -16.86
N VAL A 100 -5.35 12.07 -16.03
CA VAL A 100 -4.81 13.39 -16.42
C VAL A 100 -3.89 13.27 -17.63
N ASP A 101 -3.07 12.22 -17.65
CA ASP A 101 -2.03 11.97 -18.66
C ASP A 101 -2.57 11.32 -19.94
N GLU A 102 -3.82 10.88 -19.94
CA GLU A 102 -4.45 10.25 -21.09
C GLU A 102 -4.93 11.27 -22.14
N PRO A 103 -5.04 10.86 -23.42
CA PRO A 103 -5.53 11.73 -24.45
C PRO A 103 -7.03 12.02 -24.25
N PRO A 104 -7.51 13.26 -24.51
CA PRO A 104 -8.88 13.69 -24.20
C PRO A 104 -9.99 12.82 -24.79
N ASN A 105 -9.75 12.26 -25.98
CA ASN A 105 -10.68 11.36 -26.67
C ASN A 105 -10.87 10.03 -25.90
N LEU A 106 -9.78 9.46 -25.37
CA LEU A 106 -9.82 8.23 -24.58
C LEU A 106 -10.48 8.48 -23.23
N ILE A 107 -10.19 9.62 -22.60
CA ILE A 107 -10.87 10.05 -21.36
C ILE A 107 -12.38 10.15 -21.60
N ALA A 108 -12.79 10.79 -22.69
CA ALA A 108 -14.21 10.92 -23.04
C ALA A 108 -14.86 9.54 -23.28
N ALA A 109 -14.18 8.65 -23.99
CA ALA A 109 -14.67 7.28 -24.20
C ALA A 109 -14.81 6.53 -22.87
N ALA A 110 -13.82 6.61 -21.98
CA ALA A 110 -13.85 6.02 -20.65
C ALA A 110 -14.98 6.56 -19.77
N LEU A 111 -15.14 7.88 -19.70
CA LEU A 111 -16.15 8.55 -18.89
C LEU A 111 -17.57 8.37 -19.44
N SER A 112 -17.73 8.10 -20.73
CA SER A 112 -19.04 7.78 -21.33
C SER A 112 -19.63 6.46 -20.82
N LEU A 113 -18.76 5.57 -20.31
CA LEU A 113 -19.15 4.28 -19.72
C LEU A 113 -19.44 4.37 -18.23
N ALA A 114 -19.11 5.51 -17.59
CA ALA A 114 -19.35 5.77 -16.18
C ALA A 114 -20.67 6.53 -15.95
N PRO A 115 -21.32 6.36 -14.79
CA PRO A 115 -22.49 7.17 -14.43
C PRO A 115 -22.16 8.67 -14.38
N ALA A 116 -23.13 9.51 -14.75
CA ALA A 116 -22.96 10.97 -14.79
C ALA A 116 -22.52 11.58 -13.44
N THR A 117 -22.91 10.96 -12.31
CA THR A 117 -22.50 11.37 -10.96
C THR A 117 -20.98 11.25 -10.76
N ILE A 118 -20.40 10.12 -11.17
CA ILE A 118 -18.98 9.82 -11.06
C ILE A 118 -18.20 10.66 -12.07
N THR A 119 -18.69 10.76 -13.30
CA THR A 119 -18.08 11.61 -14.34
C THR A 119 -17.98 13.08 -13.90
N ASN A 120 -19.04 13.63 -13.32
CA ASN A 120 -19.01 14.99 -12.75
C ASN A 120 -18.00 15.10 -11.60
N ALA A 121 -17.95 14.10 -10.71
CA ALA A 121 -17.00 14.10 -9.61
C ALA A 121 -15.54 14.07 -10.10
N VAL A 122 -15.21 13.25 -11.09
CA VAL A 122 -13.87 13.22 -11.72
C VAL A 122 -13.55 14.55 -12.40
N LEU A 123 -14.48 15.12 -13.18
CA LEU A 123 -14.27 16.39 -13.86
C LEU A 123 -13.98 17.54 -12.87
N ARG A 124 -14.58 17.51 -11.68
CA ARG A 124 -14.36 18.53 -10.63
C ARG A 124 -12.93 18.55 -10.09
N GLU A 125 -12.19 17.46 -10.18
CA GLU A 125 -10.79 17.37 -9.73
C GLU A 125 -9.81 18.08 -10.70
N TRP A 126 -10.19 18.26 -11.97
CA TRP A 126 -9.31 18.87 -12.98
C TRP A 126 -9.49 20.39 -13.11
N SER A 127 -8.55 21.07 -13.76
CA SER A 127 -8.67 22.50 -14.09
C SER A 127 -9.78 22.76 -15.13
N ILE A 128 -10.37 23.96 -15.10
CA ILE A 128 -11.46 24.35 -16.02
C ILE A 128 -11.09 24.13 -17.51
N PRO A 129 -9.87 24.47 -18.00
CA PRO A 129 -9.50 24.23 -19.39
C PRO A 129 -9.58 22.75 -19.80
N LYS A 130 -9.05 21.84 -18.97
CA LYS A 130 -9.08 20.39 -19.24
C LYS A 130 -10.51 19.86 -19.21
N ARG A 131 -11.37 20.33 -18.29
CA ARG A 131 -12.80 19.97 -18.25
C ARG A 131 -13.49 20.31 -19.56
N ILE A 132 -13.31 21.53 -20.06
CA ILE A 132 -13.95 21.98 -21.32
C ILE A 132 -13.49 21.11 -22.48
N GLN A 133 -12.21 20.77 -22.54
CA GLN A 133 -11.66 19.89 -23.57
C GLN A 133 -12.33 18.51 -23.56
N VAL A 134 -12.41 17.86 -22.39
CA VAL A 134 -13.04 16.55 -22.26
C VAL A 134 -14.55 16.60 -22.55
N ILE A 135 -15.24 17.66 -22.15
CA ILE A 135 -16.67 17.85 -22.46
C ILE A 135 -16.92 17.99 -23.96
N ARG A 136 -16.03 18.69 -24.69
CA ARG A 136 -16.13 18.78 -26.16
C ARG A 136 -16.00 17.40 -26.80
N GLU A 137 -15.02 16.60 -26.39
CA GLU A 137 -14.86 15.23 -26.88
C GLU A 137 -16.05 14.34 -26.53
N LEU A 138 -16.60 14.45 -25.31
CA LEU A 138 -17.82 13.73 -24.89
C LEU A 138 -19.02 14.08 -25.79
N SER A 139 -19.14 15.34 -26.22
CA SER A 139 -20.23 15.77 -27.11
C SER A 139 -20.09 15.25 -28.54
N GLN A 140 -18.86 14.99 -28.99
CA GLN A 140 -18.55 14.51 -30.34
C GLN A 140 -18.35 12.99 -30.39
N LEU A 141 -18.47 12.30 -29.25
CA LEU A 141 -18.16 10.89 -29.12
C LEU A 141 -19.10 10.04 -30.00
N LYS A 142 -18.51 9.27 -30.91
CA LYS A 142 -19.26 8.30 -31.73
C LYS A 142 -19.64 7.09 -30.89
N ARG A 143 -20.68 6.36 -31.32
CA ARG A 143 -21.09 5.10 -30.68
C ARG A 143 -19.90 4.14 -30.63
N LEU A 144 -19.57 3.69 -29.42
CA LEU A 144 -18.56 2.66 -29.19
C LEU A 144 -19.17 1.29 -29.48
N ASP A 145 -18.41 0.40 -30.13
CA ASP A 145 -18.84 -0.98 -30.29
C ASP A 145 -18.71 -1.74 -28.96
N ARG A 146 -19.30 -2.95 -28.93
CA ARG A 146 -19.28 -3.78 -27.71
C ARG A 146 -17.87 -4.25 -27.35
N GLN A 147 -17.01 -4.53 -28.32
CA GLN A 147 -15.66 -5.04 -28.05
C GLN A 147 -14.76 -3.95 -27.46
N THR A 148 -14.77 -2.76 -28.05
CA THR A 148 -14.03 -1.57 -27.60
C THR A 148 -14.47 -1.14 -26.22
N SER A 149 -15.78 -1.10 -25.94
CA SER A 149 -16.27 -0.78 -24.60
C SER A 149 -15.81 -1.79 -23.53
N LEU A 150 -15.81 -3.09 -23.84
CA LEU A 150 -15.29 -4.11 -22.92
C LEU A 150 -13.77 -3.98 -22.71
N CYS A 151 -13.00 -3.75 -23.78
CA CYS A 151 -11.56 -3.53 -23.70
C CYS A 151 -11.22 -2.28 -22.87
N LEU A 152 -11.95 -1.18 -23.05
CA LEU A 152 -11.77 0.05 -22.28
C LEU A 152 -12.07 -0.17 -20.80
N LEU A 153 -13.18 -0.84 -20.47
CA LEU A 153 -13.52 -1.16 -19.08
C LEU A 153 -12.46 -2.05 -18.42
N ALA A 154 -11.95 -3.06 -19.14
CA ALA A 154 -10.88 -3.92 -18.66
C ALA A 154 -9.60 -3.11 -18.38
N GLY A 155 -9.14 -2.31 -19.35
CA GLY A 155 -7.94 -1.48 -19.21
C GLY A 155 -8.05 -0.43 -18.10
N LEU A 156 -9.22 0.22 -17.95
CA LEU A 156 -9.48 1.13 -16.83
C LEU A 156 -9.44 0.40 -15.50
N SER A 157 -10.07 -0.78 -15.41
CA SER A 157 -10.06 -1.56 -14.17
C SER A 157 -8.66 -1.99 -13.76
N GLU A 158 -7.82 -2.38 -14.72
CA GLU A 158 -6.42 -2.76 -14.49
C GLU A 158 -5.58 -1.56 -14.04
N LYS A 159 -5.75 -0.40 -14.68
CA LYS A 159 -5.06 0.84 -14.30
C LYS A 159 -5.45 1.35 -12.92
N ILE A 160 -6.73 1.31 -12.57
CA ILE A 160 -7.19 1.68 -11.22
C ILE A 160 -6.56 0.72 -10.20
N GLN A 161 -6.54 -0.58 -10.48
CA GLN A 161 -5.94 -1.56 -9.59
C GLN A 161 -4.42 -1.39 -9.46
N SER A 162 -3.71 -1.08 -10.55
CA SER A 162 -2.27 -0.83 -10.50
C SER A 162 -1.95 0.44 -9.72
N ALA A 163 -2.71 1.52 -9.93
CA ALA A 163 -2.55 2.76 -9.17
C ALA A 163 -2.85 2.57 -7.67
N LYS A 164 -3.88 1.79 -7.33
CA LYS A 164 -4.17 1.39 -5.94
C LYS A 164 -3.00 0.65 -5.31
N ARG A 165 -2.48 -0.38 -6.00
CA ARG A 165 -1.31 -1.14 -5.53
C ARG A 165 -0.10 -0.23 -5.32
N GLN A 166 0.17 0.69 -6.25
CA GLN A 166 1.29 1.62 -6.12
C GLN A 166 1.16 2.52 -4.90
N ARG A 167 -0.03 3.09 -4.65
CA ARG A 167 -0.27 3.91 -3.46
C ARG A 167 -0.16 3.11 -2.17
N GLU A 168 -0.60 1.85 -2.17
CA GLU A 168 -0.45 0.96 -1.03
C GLU A 168 1.03 0.66 -0.75
N LEU A 169 1.82 0.41 -1.81
CA LEU A 169 3.27 0.26 -1.71
C LEU A 169 3.95 1.52 -1.19
N ASP A 170 3.61 2.70 -1.74
CA ASP A 170 4.15 3.98 -1.28
C ASP A 170 3.83 4.24 0.20
N ARG A 171 2.60 3.89 0.63
CA ARG A 171 2.19 3.98 2.04
C ARG A 171 2.97 3.00 2.91
N SER A 172 3.17 1.77 2.44
CA SER A 172 3.98 0.77 3.14
C SER A 172 5.44 1.20 3.24
N ASN A 173 6.01 1.76 2.18
CA ASN A 173 7.40 2.21 2.14
C ASN A 173 7.62 3.40 3.08
N SER A 174 6.72 4.37 3.08
CA SER A 174 6.76 5.51 4.00
C SER A 174 6.54 5.09 5.46
N ALA A 175 5.68 4.09 5.72
CA ALA A 175 5.51 3.49 7.04
C ALA A 175 6.78 2.76 7.51
N HIS A 176 7.44 2.05 6.59
CA HIS A 176 8.71 1.40 6.87
C HIS A 176 9.80 2.42 7.20
N LEU A 177 9.93 3.49 6.42
CA LEU A 177 10.87 4.59 6.69
C LEU A 177 10.57 5.25 8.05
N ALA A 178 9.31 5.49 8.37
CA ALA A 178 8.93 6.06 9.65
C ALA A 178 9.22 5.11 10.82
N ASN A 179 9.08 3.79 10.62
CA ASN A 179 9.50 2.78 11.59
C ASN A 179 11.01 2.82 11.82
N ILE A 180 11.81 2.92 10.75
CA ILE A 180 13.27 3.06 10.84
C ILE A 180 13.62 4.33 11.64
N LEU A 181 13.05 5.47 11.26
CA LEU A 181 13.23 6.74 11.97
C LEU A 181 12.79 6.64 13.42
N GLY A 182 11.79 5.82 13.74
CA GLY A 182 11.34 5.55 15.11
C GLY A 182 12.43 5.03 16.05
N TYR A 183 13.40 4.27 15.52
CA TYR A 183 14.52 3.71 16.29
C TYR A 183 15.72 4.65 16.42
N CYS A 184 15.78 5.74 15.65
CA CYS A 184 16.84 6.73 15.78
C CYS A 184 16.64 7.59 17.04
N ASP A 185 17.71 8.22 17.51
CA ASP A 185 17.59 9.22 18.58
C ASP A 185 16.82 10.45 18.09
N GLU A 186 16.05 11.08 18.97
CA GLU A 186 15.25 12.28 18.68
C GLU A 186 16.03 13.41 17.96
N PRO A 187 17.25 13.83 18.38
CA PRO A 187 18.01 14.86 17.66
C PRO A 187 18.40 14.42 16.24
N THR A 188 18.66 13.13 16.05
CA THR A 188 18.98 12.55 14.74
C THR A 188 17.73 12.54 13.84
N LYS A 189 16.56 12.17 14.37
CA LYS A 189 15.28 12.23 13.64
C LYS A 189 15.00 13.64 13.14
N GLN A 190 15.08 14.63 14.04
CA GLN A 190 14.83 16.04 13.68
C GLN A 190 15.81 16.53 12.60
N ARG A 191 17.09 16.20 12.72
CA ARG A 191 18.10 16.55 11.71
C ARG A 191 17.81 15.88 10.37
N MET A 192 17.44 14.60 10.35
CA MET A 192 17.09 13.88 9.13
C MET A 192 15.84 14.45 8.47
N LEU A 193 14.77 14.75 9.23
CA LEU A 193 13.56 15.36 8.70
C LEU A 193 13.82 16.76 8.12
N ARG A 194 14.64 17.59 8.78
CA ARG A 194 15.07 18.90 8.25
C ARG A 194 15.94 18.79 7.01
N ARG A 195 16.75 17.74 6.90
CA ARG A 195 17.55 17.52 5.69
C ARG A 195 16.67 17.04 4.55
N LEU A 196 15.74 16.13 4.84
CA LEU A 196 14.75 15.62 3.90
C LEU A 196 13.85 16.74 3.35
N SER A 197 13.49 17.74 4.16
CA SER A 197 12.71 18.88 3.69
C SER A 197 13.43 19.75 2.65
N VAL A 198 14.77 19.74 2.64
CA VAL A 198 15.59 20.50 1.69
C VAL A 198 15.93 19.66 0.46
N ASP A 199 16.34 18.41 0.67
CA ASP A 199 16.80 17.54 -0.42
C ASP A 199 15.61 17.03 -1.26
N ASP A 200 14.51 16.60 -0.62
CA ASP A 200 13.34 16.00 -1.28
C ASP A 200 12.01 16.48 -0.62
N PRO A 201 11.52 17.69 -0.95
CA PRO A 201 10.32 18.25 -0.32
C PRO A 201 9.05 17.43 -0.58
N GLU A 202 9.02 16.59 -1.61
CA GLU A 202 7.88 15.72 -1.94
C GLU A 202 7.75 14.49 -1.02
N LEU A 203 8.85 14.04 -0.41
CA LEU A 203 8.86 12.88 0.48
C LEU A 203 8.46 13.24 1.91
N LEU A 204 8.79 14.45 2.35
CA LEU A 204 8.48 14.94 3.68
C LEU A 204 6.98 14.80 4.04
N PRO A 205 6.00 15.25 3.24
CA PRO A 205 4.58 15.11 3.58
C PRO A 205 4.11 13.64 3.61
N ARG A 206 4.84 12.71 2.99
CA ARG A 206 4.53 11.27 3.02
C ARG A 206 5.03 10.60 4.30
N VAL A 207 6.18 11.04 4.81
CA VAL A 207 6.88 10.43 5.96
C VAL A 207 6.58 11.15 7.27
N ALA A 208 6.53 12.49 7.28
CA ALA A 208 6.37 13.30 8.49
C ALA A 208 5.12 12.95 9.30
N PRO A 209 3.93 12.73 8.70
CA PRO A 209 2.75 12.30 9.48
C PRO A 209 2.97 10.97 10.19
N GLN A 210 3.81 10.11 9.61
CA GLN A 210 4.05 8.77 10.12
C GLN A 210 5.14 8.75 11.20
N VAL A 211 5.79 9.88 11.50
CA VAL A 211 6.80 9.98 12.55
C VAL A 211 6.21 10.78 13.72
N PHE A 212 6.09 10.14 14.87
CA PHE A 212 5.72 10.82 16.11
C PHE A 212 6.98 11.27 16.85
N LEU A 213 7.11 12.58 17.05
CA LEU A 213 8.19 13.18 17.84
C LEU A 213 7.72 13.34 19.28
N PHE A 214 8.55 12.92 20.23
CA PHE A 214 8.17 12.97 21.64
C PHE A 214 8.09 14.40 22.18
N SER A 215 8.88 15.32 21.61
CA SER A 215 8.80 16.76 21.95
C SER A 215 7.45 17.37 21.63
N GLU A 216 6.75 16.83 20.62
CA GLU A 216 5.45 17.34 20.14
C GLU A 216 4.26 16.86 20.97
N ILE A 217 4.50 16.11 22.05
CA ILE A 217 3.44 15.62 22.93
C ILE A 217 2.63 16.76 23.57
N VAL A 218 3.25 17.95 23.72
CA VAL A 218 2.58 19.18 24.20
C VAL A 218 1.56 19.69 23.19
N HIS A 219 1.71 19.42 21.89
CA HIS A 219 0.75 19.87 20.88
C HIS A 219 -0.47 18.95 20.76
N LEU A 220 -0.49 17.82 21.47
CA LEU A 220 -1.67 16.94 21.50
C LEU A 220 -2.79 17.58 22.32
N ASN A 221 -4.03 17.42 21.85
CA ASN A 221 -5.20 17.79 22.64
C ASN A 221 -5.29 16.91 23.89
N ASP A 222 -5.87 17.45 24.97
CA ASP A 222 -5.94 16.75 26.27
C ASP A 222 -6.63 15.38 26.17
N LYS A 223 -7.64 15.24 25.30
CA LYS A 223 -8.29 13.95 25.02
C LYS A 223 -7.35 12.95 24.35
N GLN A 224 -6.53 13.41 23.40
CA GLN A 224 -5.57 12.57 22.69
C GLN A 224 -4.43 12.16 23.62
N LEU A 225 -3.90 13.10 24.40
CA LEU A 225 -2.85 12.83 25.37
C LEU A 225 -3.34 11.89 26.48
N ALA A 226 -4.55 12.10 27.03
CA ALA A 226 -5.14 11.18 28.00
C ALA A 226 -5.36 9.77 27.42
N THR A 227 -5.70 9.65 26.13
CA THR A 227 -5.85 8.35 25.47
C THR A 227 -4.49 7.66 25.31
N LEU A 228 -3.46 8.41 24.93
CA LEU A 228 -2.09 7.91 24.83
C LEU A 228 -1.58 7.40 26.20
N LEU A 229 -1.72 8.21 27.25
CA LEU A 229 -1.25 7.86 28.61
C LEU A 229 -1.88 6.59 29.18
N ARG A 230 -3.11 6.23 28.77
CA ARG A 230 -3.76 4.97 29.19
C ARG A 230 -3.14 3.72 28.58
N HIS A 231 -2.43 3.83 27.46
CA HIS A 231 -1.81 2.71 26.77
C HIS A 231 -0.32 2.55 27.11
N ILE A 232 0.24 3.46 27.94
CA ILE A 232 1.64 3.48 28.31
C ILE A 232 1.80 2.97 29.74
N ASP A 233 2.76 2.08 29.96
CA ASP A 233 3.15 1.64 31.30
C ASP A 233 3.93 2.73 32.05
N ILE A 234 3.71 2.82 33.37
CA ILE A 234 4.30 3.88 34.22
C ILE A 234 5.82 3.81 34.22
N GLY A 235 6.42 2.61 34.18
CA GLY A 235 7.87 2.44 34.11
C GLY A 235 8.47 3.00 32.81
N THR A 236 7.82 2.72 31.68
CA THR A 236 8.23 3.26 30.38
C THR A 236 8.05 4.78 30.33
N LEU A 237 6.96 5.29 30.91
CA LEU A 237 6.71 6.73 30.99
C LEU A 237 7.76 7.44 31.86
N ALA A 238 8.15 6.86 33.00
CA ALA A 238 9.16 7.40 33.90
C ALA A 238 10.52 7.59 33.19
N ILE A 239 10.97 6.56 32.45
CA ILE A 239 12.21 6.62 31.66
C ILE A 239 12.10 7.69 30.56
N ALA A 240 10.98 7.75 29.84
CA ALA A 240 10.79 8.68 28.73
C ALA A 240 10.70 10.15 29.18
N MET A 241 10.17 10.39 30.39
CA MET A 241 10.02 11.72 31.00
C MET A 241 11.35 12.32 31.49
N GLN A 242 12.38 11.50 31.71
CA GLN A 242 13.71 12.01 32.06
C GLN A 242 14.23 12.99 31.00
N ARG A 243 14.87 14.08 31.45
CA ARG A 243 15.47 15.11 30.57
C ARG A 243 14.45 15.75 29.60
N THR A 244 13.18 15.83 29.99
CA THR A 244 12.13 16.53 29.24
C THR A 244 11.95 17.95 29.76
N SER A 245 11.38 18.86 28.96
CA SER A 245 11.03 20.20 29.41
C SER A 245 10.00 20.16 30.56
N THR A 246 10.09 21.15 31.45
CA THR A 246 9.18 21.30 32.59
C THR A 246 7.73 21.49 32.15
N GLU A 247 7.51 22.13 31.00
CA GLU A 247 6.19 22.31 30.38
C GLU A 247 5.54 20.95 30.07
N THR A 248 6.23 20.10 29.31
CA THR A 248 5.75 18.75 28.96
C THR A 248 5.46 17.93 30.21
N PHE A 249 6.37 17.97 31.18
CA PHE A 249 6.23 17.23 32.43
C PHE A 249 4.99 17.67 33.22
N SER A 250 4.79 18.98 33.38
CA SER A 250 3.63 19.54 34.09
C SER A 250 2.31 19.17 33.43
N ARG A 251 2.27 19.18 32.09
CA ARG A 251 1.08 18.82 31.33
C ARG A 251 0.73 17.34 31.45
N VAL A 252 1.73 16.46 31.39
CA VAL A 252 1.53 15.02 31.58
C VAL A 252 1.00 14.73 32.99
N ILE A 253 1.61 15.33 34.02
CA ILE A 253 1.15 15.17 35.41
C ILE A 253 -0.28 15.66 35.60
N ALA A 254 -0.63 16.82 35.01
CA ALA A 254 -1.97 17.39 35.15
C ALA A 254 -3.09 16.50 34.58
N LEU A 255 -2.78 15.61 33.63
CA LEU A 255 -3.73 14.67 33.03
C LEU A 255 -3.77 13.31 33.74
N LEU A 256 -2.82 13.03 34.63
CA LEU A 256 -2.82 11.83 35.44
C LEU A 256 -3.75 11.98 36.64
N THR A 257 -4.23 10.84 37.15
CA THR A 257 -4.91 10.82 38.46
C THR A 257 -3.90 11.11 39.57
N PRO A 258 -4.33 11.62 40.74
CA PRO A 258 -3.43 11.88 41.86
C PRO A 258 -2.56 10.68 42.25
N HIS A 259 -3.15 9.47 42.18
CA HIS A 259 -2.43 8.21 42.39
C HIS A 259 -1.43 7.89 41.28
N GLY A 260 -1.80 8.13 40.02
CA GLY A 260 -0.91 7.92 38.88
C GLY A 260 0.29 8.87 38.87
N ALA A 261 0.09 10.13 39.26
CA ALA A 261 1.15 11.10 39.43
C ALA A 261 2.12 10.69 40.56
N TRP A 262 1.60 10.26 41.71
CA TRP A 262 2.42 9.76 42.82
C TRP A 262 3.28 8.56 42.41
N LYS A 263 2.67 7.57 41.72
CA LYS A 263 3.41 6.41 41.19
C LYS A 263 4.48 6.78 40.18
N LEU A 264 4.19 7.75 39.29
CA LEU A 264 5.18 8.21 38.32
C LEU A 264 6.38 8.85 39.02
N SER A 265 6.14 9.67 40.06
CA SER A 265 7.21 10.27 40.86
C SER A 265 8.06 9.22 41.58
N GLU A 266 7.43 8.24 42.23
CA GLU A 266 8.12 7.12 42.90
C GLU A 266 8.98 6.31 41.91
N GLU A 267 8.43 5.98 40.74
CA GLU A 267 9.15 5.25 39.70
C GLU A 267 10.31 6.06 39.11
N MET A 268 10.16 7.38 38.96
CA MET A 268 11.25 8.26 38.51
C MET A 268 12.38 8.37 39.53
N GLU A 269 12.07 8.36 40.84
CA GLU A 269 13.08 8.31 41.89
C GLU A 269 13.83 6.97 41.89
N TYR A 270 13.11 5.86 41.66
CA TYR A 270 13.70 4.53 41.52
C TYR A 270 14.53 4.36 40.22
N GLN A 271 14.24 5.14 39.18
CA GLN A 271 15.00 5.17 37.93
C GLN A 271 16.10 6.25 38.01
N HIS A 272 17.08 6.04 38.89
CA HIS A 272 18.06 7.06 39.33
C HIS A 272 18.92 7.68 38.22
N ALA A 273 19.11 7.01 37.07
CA ALA A 273 19.70 7.58 35.85
C ALA A 273 19.62 6.59 34.69
N SER A 274 18.72 6.82 33.73
CA SER A 274 18.67 6.00 32.52
C SER A 274 19.66 6.51 31.46
N THR A 275 20.22 5.58 30.70
CA THR A 275 21.16 5.91 29.62
C THR A 275 20.43 6.64 28.50
N ALA A 276 21.11 7.50 27.75
CA ALA A 276 20.51 8.20 26.59
C ALA A 276 19.82 7.24 25.60
N LYS A 277 20.37 6.04 25.43
CA LYS A 277 19.79 4.96 24.62
C LYS A 277 18.46 4.45 25.19
N GLU A 278 18.37 4.19 26.49
CA GLU A 278 17.14 3.70 27.14
C GLU A 278 16.02 4.75 27.05
N ILE A 279 16.37 6.02 27.19
CA ILE A 279 15.44 7.14 27.01
C ILE A 279 14.93 7.19 25.56
N ALA A 280 15.83 7.00 24.58
CA ALA A 280 15.45 6.96 23.17
C ALA A 280 14.52 5.77 22.85
N ASP A 281 14.83 4.59 23.38
CA ASP A 281 14.02 3.37 23.22
C ASP A 281 12.63 3.51 23.85
N ALA A 282 12.55 4.08 25.06
CA ALA A 282 11.28 4.34 25.74
C ALA A 282 10.41 5.35 24.96
N ARG A 283 11.01 6.47 24.51
CA ARG A 283 10.32 7.47 23.68
C ARG A 283 9.91 6.91 22.32
N GLY A 284 10.74 6.07 21.70
CA GLY A 284 10.42 5.36 20.47
C GLY A 284 9.23 4.41 20.63
N THR A 285 9.13 3.72 21.78
CA THR A 285 8.01 2.85 22.13
C THR A 285 6.72 3.66 22.29
N ILE A 286 6.76 4.78 23.00
CA ILE A 286 5.63 5.72 23.12
C ILE A 286 5.22 6.24 21.74
N GLY A 287 6.18 6.58 20.87
CA GLY A 287 5.90 7.01 19.51
C GLY A 287 5.27 5.92 18.63
N LYS A 288 5.58 4.64 18.84
CA LYS A 288 4.89 3.53 18.17
C LYS A 288 3.43 3.45 18.62
N ILE A 289 3.18 3.47 19.93
CA ILE A 289 1.82 3.44 20.49
C ILE A 289 0.99 4.63 19.99
N ALA A 290 1.57 5.83 19.96
CA ALA A 290 0.91 7.02 19.44
C ALA A 290 0.45 6.82 17.98
N ARG A 291 1.29 6.23 17.12
CA ARG A 291 0.94 5.95 15.72
C ARG A 291 -0.13 4.89 15.57
N ASP A 292 -0.08 3.83 16.38
CA ASP A 292 -1.12 2.78 16.37
C ASP A 292 -2.49 3.35 16.76
N LEU A 293 -2.51 4.37 17.62
CA LEU A 293 -3.70 5.13 17.99
C LEU A 293 -4.12 6.19 16.95
N GLY A 294 -3.40 6.31 15.83
CA GLY A 294 -3.65 7.33 14.82
C GLY A 294 -3.35 8.75 15.29
N LEU A 295 -2.50 8.92 16.30
CA LEU A 295 -2.02 10.22 16.75
C LEU A 295 -0.85 10.65 15.87
N HIS A 296 -1.00 11.82 15.26
CA HIS A 296 0.01 12.43 14.41
C HIS A 296 0.34 13.78 15.07
N SER A 297 1.61 14.18 15.11
CA SER A 297 1.97 15.50 15.64
C SER A 297 1.34 16.56 14.73
N ILE A 298 0.43 17.38 15.28
CA ILE A 298 -0.32 18.42 14.54
C ILE A 298 0.54 19.66 14.28
N SER A 299 1.87 19.58 14.33
CA SER A 299 2.70 20.69 13.88
C SER A 299 2.76 20.71 12.34
N ASP A 300 1.63 21.11 11.77
CA ASP A 300 1.58 22.15 10.74
C ASP A 300 2.66 23.19 11.13
N HIS A 301 3.81 23.19 10.44
CA HIS A 301 4.85 24.24 10.34
C HIS A 301 6.25 23.67 10.04
N VAL A 302 6.36 22.72 9.11
CA VAL A 302 7.58 22.66 8.24
C VAL A 302 7.43 23.59 7.03
N THR A 303 6.51 24.56 7.14
CA THR A 303 6.37 25.73 6.28
C THR A 303 6.49 26.98 7.15
N ALA A 304 7.74 27.36 7.42
CA ALA A 304 8.21 28.74 7.61
C ALA A 304 9.74 28.75 7.43
#